data_AF-A0A951VAJ5-F1
#
_entry.id   AF-A0A951VAJ5-F1
#
_cell.length_a   1.000
_cell.length_b   1.000
_cell.length_c   1.000
_cell.angle_alpha   90.00
_cell.angle_beta   90.00
_cell.angle_gamma   90.00
#
_symmetry.space_group_name_H-M   'P 1'
#
loop_
_entity.id
_entity.type
_entity.pdbx_description
1 polymer ?
#
loop_
_entity_poly.entity_id
_entity_poly.type
_entity_poly.pdbx_seq_one_letter_code
_entity_poly.pdbx_strand_id
1 'polypeptide(L)'
;MQKFLTILNHRDFVLTLALVVGLILGEHTRPLAEISVYTLAFVMVFATTGFSFKSWVPISNALKPLAWSTFLNFIVFGLVLIGLSWLFFSNDPAHEYFPYYVGFILVAAAPPGPSVIPFSTMLNGDNNFSVTGVFGLHFIAMVLTPLILLLFL
;
A
#
# COMPACT_ATOMS: atom_id res chain seq x y z
N MET A 1 25.39 12.24 -19.87
CA MET A 1 24.39 11.16 -19.96
C MET A 1 24.15 10.45 -18.63
N GLN A 2 25.19 9.95 -17.94
CA GLN A 2 25.04 9.27 -16.64
C GLN A 2 24.31 10.12 -15.59
N LYS A 3 24.70 11.39 -15.38
CA LYS A 3 24.03 12.29 -14.42
C LYS A 3 22.54 12.51 -14.68
N PHE A 4 22.13 12.56 -15.96
CA PHE A 4 20.73 12.74 -16.35
C PHE A 4 19.91 11.49 -16.03
N LEU A 5 20.47 10.30 -16.33
CA LEU A 5 19.85 9.02 -15.96
C LEU A 5 19.77 8.84 -14.44
N THR A 6 20.74 9.34 -13.68
CA THR A 6 20.69 9.32 -12.21
C THR A 6 19.51 10.12 -11.66
N ILE A 7 19.21 11.29 -12.26
CA ILE A 7 18.06 12.11 -11.84
C ILE A 7 16.75 11.43 -12.22
N LEU A 8 16.62 10.95 -13.46
CA LEU A 8 15.40 10.28 -13.93
C LEU A 8 15.11 8.97 -13.18
N ASN A 9 16.14 8.27 -12.69
CA ASN A 9 15.96 7.05 -11.91
C ASN A 9 15.80 7.30 -10.40
N HIS A 10 15.86 8.56 -9.95
CA HIS A 10 15.67 8.87 -8.55
C HIS A 10 14.19 8.81 -8.18
N ARG A 11 13.80 7.90 -7.27
CA ARG A 11 12.38 7.67 -6.93
C ARG A 11 11.65 8.95 -6.52
N ASP A 12 12.29 9.81 -5.72
CA ASP A 12 11.66 11.02 -5.20
C ASP A 12 11.39 12.01 -6.35
N PHE A 13 12.32 12.09 -7.32
CA PHE A 13 12.13 12.90 -8.52
C PHE A 13 10.97 12.37 -9.36
N VAL A 14 10.92 11.05 -9.60
CA VAL A 14 9.85 10.43 -10.40
C VAL A 14 8.49 10.59 -9.72
N LEU A 15 8.40 10.39 -8.40
CA LEU A 15 7.15 10.52 -7.64
C LEU A 15 6.65 11.97 -7.62
N THR A 16 7.54 12.93 -7.36
CA THR A 16 7.18 14.35 -7.39
C THR A 16 6.78 14.78 -8.79
N LEU A 17 7.50 14.35 -9.83
CA LEU A 17 7.16 14.65 -11.22
C LEU A 17 5.79 14.06 -11.59
N ALA A 18 5.53 12.80 -11.23
CA ALA A 18 4.26 12.14 -11.49
C ALA A 18 3.10 12.87 -10.83
N LEU A 19 3.28 13.36 -9.60
CA LEU A 19 2.27 14.14 -8.88
C LEU A 19 2.03 15.49 -9.56
N VAL A 20 3.10 16.24 -9.89
CA VAL A 20 2.98 17.55 -10.56
C VAL A 20 2.33 17.42 -11.93
N VAL A 21 2.79 16.48 -12.76
CA VAL A 21 2.23 16.23 -14.08
C VAL A 21 0.78 15.74 -13.98
N GLY A 22 0.49 14.84 -13.03
CA GLY A 22 -0.87 14.36 -12.79
C GLY A 22 -1.85 15.48 -12.45
N LEU A 23 -1.45 16.41 -11.58
CA LEU A 23 -2.25 17.59 -11.24
C LEU A 23 -2.45 18.54 -12.42
N ILE A 24 -1.41 18.77 -13.24
CA ILE A 24 -1.50 19.64 -14.42
C ILE A 24 -2.43 19.04 -15.49
N LEU A 25 -2.33 17.74 -15.73
CA LEU A 25 -3.10 17.05 -16.77
C LEU A 25 -4.54 16.72 -16.33
N GLY A 26 -4.79 16.57 -15.02
CA GLY A 26 -6.11 16.30 -14.46
C GLY A 26 -6.76 15.06 -15.08
N GLU A 27 -8.00 15.21 -15.55
CA GLU A 27 -8.82 14.15 -16.16
C GLU A 27 -8.18 13.47 -17.38
N HIS A 28 -7.22 14.10 -18.07
CA HIS A 28 -6.51 13.47 -19.19
C HIS A 28 -5.68 12.26 -18.76
N THR A 29 -5.40 12.13 -17.45
CA THR A 29 -4.70 10.96 -16.90
C THR A 29 -5.61 9.77 -16.64
N ARG A 30 -6.93 9.90 -16.77
CA ARG A 30 -7.90 8.83 -16.47
C ARG A 30 -7.60 7.49 -17.17
N PRO A 31 -7.14 7.42 -18.43
CA PRO A 31 -6.77 6.15 -19.06
C PRO A 31 -5.61 5.43 -18.35
N LEU A 32 -4.74 6.17 -17.63
CA LEU A 32 -3.65 5.58 -16.85
C LEU A 32 -4.17 4.80 -15.64
N ALA A 33 -5.37 5.09 -15.14
CA ALA A 33 -5.96 4.35 -14.01
C ALA A 33 -6.18 2.87 -14.36
N GLU A 34 -6.67 2.58 -15.57
CA GLU A 34 -6.86 1.19 -16.04
C GLU A 34 -5.52 0.48 -16.21
N ILE A 35 -4.52 1.18 -16.77
CA ILE A 35 -3.16 0.64 -16.96
C ILE A 35 -2.45 0.42 -15.62
N SER A 36 -2.79 1.19 -14.58
CA SER A 36 -2.16 1.11 -13.26
C SER A 36 -2.36 -0.25 -12.60
N VAL A 37 -3.51 -0.91 -12.82
CA VAL A 37 -3.79 -2.23 -12.27
C VAL A 37 -2.84 -3.28 -12.85
N TYR A 38 -2.64 -3.26 -14.17
CA TYR A 38 -1.70 -4.17 -14.83
C TYR A 38 -0.26 -3.87 -14.47
N THR A 39 0.08 -2.58 -14.33
CA THR A 39 1.41 -2.16 -13.88
C THR A 39 1.68 -2.63 -12.46
N LEU A 40 0.70 -2.51 -11.56
CA LEU A 40 0.80 -3.01 -10.19
C LEU A 40 0.95 -4.53 -10.16
N ALA A 41 0.16 -5.27 -10.94
CA ALA A 41 0.29 -6.72 -11.07
C ALA A 41 1.70 -7.11 -11.53
N PHE A 42 2.25 -6.41 -12.53
CA PHE A 42 3.61 -6.64 -13.02
C PHE A 42 4.67 -6.35 -11.94
N VAL A 43 4.58 -5.20 -11.26
CA VAL A 43 5.49 -4.85 -10.15
C VAL A 43 5.41 -5.88 -9.03
N MET A 44 4.22 -6.38 -8.70
CA MET A 44 4.03 -7.43 -7.71
C MET A 44 4.75 -8.71 -8.11
N VAL A 45 4.64 -9.17 -9.37
CA VAL A 45 5.38 -10.34 -9.86
C VAL A 45 6.88 -10.19 -9.58
N PHE A 46 7.50 -9.07 -9.96
CA PHE A 46 8.91 -8.83 -9.67
C PHE A 46 9.21 -8.75 -8.18
N ALA A 47 8.39 -8.06 -7.39
CA ALA A 47 8.55 -7.96 -5.94
C ALA A 47 8.49 -9.35 -5.26
N THR A 48 7.75 -10.30 -5.84
CA THR A 48 7.65 -11.69 -5.34
C THR A 48 8.82 -12.59 -5.71
N THR A 49 9.61 -12.26 -6.74
CA THR A 49 10.71 -13.14 -7.20
C THR A 49 11.81 -13.33 -6.14
N GLY A 50 12.00 -12.35 -5.26
CA GLY A 50 12.97 -12.42 -4.16
C GLY A 50 12.49 -13.20 -2.94
N PHE A 51 11.24 -13.65 -2.92
CA PHE A 51 10.65 -14.32 -1.77
C PHE A 51 10.80 -15.85 -1.86
N SER A 52 11.12 -16.48 -0.73
CA SER A 52 11.15 -17.93 -0.59
C SER A 52 10.37 -18.38 0.64
N PHE A 53 9.41 -19.28 0.46
CA PHE A 53 8.66 -19.91 1.56
C PHE A 53 9.56 -20.73 2.51
N LYS A 54 10.82 -20.99 2.16
CA LYS A 54 11.77 -21.64 3.08
C LYS A 54 11.99 -20.84 4.36
N SER A 55 11.90 -19.50 4.31
CA SER A 55 12.02 -18.66 5.50
C SER A 55 10.86 -18.84 6.48
N TRP A 56 9.74 -19.39 6.01
CA TRP A 56 8.56 -19.68 6.80
C TRP A 56 8.56 -21.10 7.36
N VAL A 57 9.64 -21.88 7.18
CA VAL A 57 9.74 -23.23 7.75
C VAL A 57 10.68 -23.20 8.95
N PRO A 58 10.23 -23.57 10.16
CA PRO A 58 8.85 -23.87 10.55
C PRO A 58 7.94 -22.63 10.59
N ILE A 59 6.62 -22.82 10.44
CA ILE A 59 5.62 -21.73 10.29
C ILE A 59 5.64 -20.71 11.44
N SER A 60 6.11 -21.12 12.61
CA SER A 60 6.34 -20.25 13.77
C SER A 60 7.22 -19.05 13.46
N ASN A 61 8.15 -19.17 12.51
CA ASN A 61 9.03 -18.08 12.09
C ASN A 61 8.28 -16.95 11.39
N ALA A 62 7.16 -17.27 10.73
CA ALA A 62 6.31 -16.30 10.05
C ALA A 62 5.25 -15.69 10.99
N LEU A 63 4.81 -16.43 12.01
CA LEU A 63 3.71 -15.98 12.89
C LEU A 63 3.99 -14.64 13.56
N LYS A 64 5.19 -14.44 14.13
CA LYS A 64 5.52 -13.18 14.83
C LYS A 64 5.57 -11.99 13.87
N PRO A 65 6.29 -12.05 12.73
CA PRO A 65 6.24 -10.99 11.73
C PRO A 65 4.82 -10.71 11.21
N LEU A 66 4.03 -11.75 10.95
CA LEU A 66 2.67 -11.59 10.46
C LEU A 66 1.74 -10.94 11.48
N ALA A 67 1.80 -11.37 12.73
CA ALA A 67 0.99 -10.80 13.80
C ALA A 67 1.28 -9.31 13.99
N TRP A 68 2.57 -8.93 14.07
CA TRP A 68 2.95 -7.52 14.20
C TRP A 68 2.61 -6.70 12.96
N SER A 69 2.82 -7.25 11.77
CA SER A 69 2.48 -6.56 10.53
C SER A 69 0.96 -6.34 10.43
N THR A 70 0.15 -7.34 10.80
CA THR A 70 -1.31 -7.26 10.81
C THR A 70 -1.80 -6.21 11.79
N PHE A 71 -1.28 -6.27 13.02
CA PHE A 71 -1.60 -5.31 14.06
C PHE A 71 -1.26 -3.88 13.64
N LEU A 72 -0.06 -3.64 13.12
CA LEU A 72 0.35 -2.29 12.74
C LEU A 72 -0.38 -1.77 11.48
N ASN A 73 -0.63 -2.62 10.48
CA ASN A 73 -1.20 -2.20 9.21
C ASN A 73 -2.74 -2.10 9.25
N PHE A 74 -3.44 -3.14 9.72
CA PHE A 74 -4.90 -3.17 9.69
C PHE A 74 -5.53 -2.60 10.96
N ILE A 75 -4.88 -2.75 12.12
CA ILE A 75 -5.44 -2.24 13.38
C ILE A 75 -4.97 -0.83 13.65
N VAL A 76 -3.67 -0.60 13.86
CA VAL A 76 -3.16 0.73 14.23
C VAL A 76 -3.36 1.73 13.09
N PHE A 77 -2.78 1.47 11.92
CA PHE A 77 -2.89 2.38 10.77
C PHE A 77 -4.33 2.45 10.24
N GLY A 78 -5.01 1.30 10.10
CA GLY A 78 -6.41 1.25 9.68
C GLY A 78 -7.35 2.06 10.56
N LEU A 79 -7.33 1.86 11.89
CA LEU A 79 -8.20 2.61 12.80
C LEU A 79 -7.88 4.11 12.82
N VAL A 80 -6.60 4.50 12.66
CA VAL A 80 -6.24 5.91 12.53
C VAL A 80 -6.85 6.51 11.26
N LEU A 81 -6.72 5.83 10.11
CA LEU A 81 -7.32 6.32 8.87
C LEU A 81 -8.84 6.41 8.94
N ILE A 82 -9.49 5.36 9.44
CA ILE A 82 -10.95 5.30 9.58
C ILE A 82 -11.46 6.35 10.57
N GLY A 83 -10.79 6.51 11.71
CA GLY A 83 -11.17 7.49 12.72
C GLY A 83 -11.03 8.92 12.22
N LEU A 84 -9.93 9.22 11.50
CA LEU A 84 -9.74 10.53 10.88
C LEU A 84 -10.74 10.76 9.74
N SER A 85 -10.97 9.77 8.87
CA SER A 85 -11.92 9.94 7.76
C SER A 85 -13.34 10.13 8.26
N TRP A 86 -13.73 9.44 9.33
CA TRP A 86 -15.00 9.65 10.01
C TRP A 86 -15.10 11.06 10.59
N LEU A 87 -14.07 11.52 11.30
CA LEU A 87 -14.05 12.86 11.91
C LEU A 87 -14.19 13.98 10.88
N PHE A 88 -13.53 13.87 9.72
CA PHE A 88 -13.45 14.96 8.74
C PHE A 88 -14.46 14.86 7.58
N PHE A 89 -14.92 13.66 7.22
CA PHE A 89 -15.64 13.46 5.96
C PHE A 89 -16.98 12.72 6.07
N SER A 90 -17.31 12.08 7.21
CA SER A 90 -18.56 11.30 7.30
C SER A 90 -19.80 12.13 7.65
N ASN A 91 -19.64 13.27 8.34
CA ASN A 91 -20.74 14.03 8.94
C ASN A 91 -21.11 15.29 8.14
N ASP A 92 -20.73 15.35 6.87
CA ASP A 92 -21.09 16.46 6.00
C ASP A 92 -22.59 16.43 5.66
N PRO A 93 -23.38 17.46 6.01
CA PRO A 93 -24.82 17.49 5.75
C PRO A 93 -25.18 17.32 4.28
N ALA A 94 -24.31 17.77 3.37
CA ALA A 94 -24.50 17.69 1.92
C ALA A 94 -24.00 16.38 1.30
N HIS A 95 -23.33 15.50 2.07
CA HIS A 95 -22.67 14.28 1.59
C HIS A 95 -21.64 14.51 0.47
N GLU A 96 -21.15 15.73 0.29
CA GLU A 96 -20.20 16.09 -0.77
C GLU A 96 -18.85 15.41 -0.54
N TYR A 97 -18.46 15.23 0.73
CA TYR A 97 -17.19 14.60 1.09
C TYR A 97 -17.24 13.08 1.31
N PHE A 98 -18.42 12.46 1.18
CA PHE A 98 -18.57 11.02 1.36
C PHE A 98 -17.64 10.17 0.46
N PRO A 99 -17.38 10.53 -0.81
CA PRO A 99 -16.42 9.80 -1.64
C PRO A 99 -15.00 9.77 -1.06
N TYR A 100 -14.58 10.82 -0.33
CA TYR A 100 -13.28 10.82 0.36
C TYR A 100 -13.29 9.84 1.53
N TYR A 101 -14.37 9.80 2.32
CA TYR A 101 -14.54 8.80 3.37
C TYR A 101 -14.38 7.38 2.80
N VAL A 102 -15.10 7.06 1.72
CA VAL A 102 -15.00 5.76 1.02
C VAL A 102 -13.56 5.49 0.58
N GLY A 103 -12.89 6.47 -0.01
CA GLY A 103 -11.48 6.36 -0.42
C GLY A 103 -10.54 6.00 0.74
N PHE A 104 -10.71 6.63 1.91
CA PHE A 104 -9.91 6.31 3.10
C PHE A 104 -10.19 4.91 3.64
N ILE A 105 -11.46 4.45 3.63
CA ILE A 105 -11.78 3.06 4.01
C ILE A 105 -11.13 2.07 3.05
N LEU A 106 -11.15 2.33 1.73
CA LEU A 106 -10.48 1.50 0.73
C LEU A 106 -8.97 1.42 0.98
N VAL A 107 -8.31 2.53 1.35
CA VAL A 107 -6.89 2.55 1.71
C VAL A 107 -6.62 1.78 3.00
N ALA A 108 -7.45 1.93 4.03
CA ALA A 108 -7.32 1.21 5.29
C ALA A 108 -7.53 -0.32 5.13
N ALA A 109 -8.35 -0.72 4.16
CA ALA A 109 -8.64 -2.11 3.85
C ALA A 109 -7.63 -2.74 2.88
N ALA A 110 -6.78 -1.96 2.22
CA ALA A 110 -5.83 -2.45 1.22
C ALA A 110 -4.59 -3.09 1.87
N PRO A 111 -4.00 -4.13 1.26
CA PRO A 111 -2.72 -4.69 1.72
C PRO A 111 -1.58 -3.66 1.60
N PRO A 112 -0.48 -3.83 2.35
CA PRO A 112 0.68 -2.94 2.26
C PRO A 112 1.34 -3.00 0.88
N GLY A 113 1.85 -1.86 0.41
CA GLY A 113 2.56 -1.78 -0.86
C GLY A 113 3.92 -2.52 -0.86
N PRO A 114 4.35 -3.08 -2.00
CA PRO A 114 5.62 -3.81 -2.12
C PRO A 114 6.85 -2.93 -1.91
N SER A 115 6.71 -1.60 -2.01
CA SER A 115 7.78 -0.63 -1.78
C SER A 115 8.31 -0.64 -0.34
N VAL A 116 7.54 -1.14 0.63
CA VAL A 116 7.99 -1.28 2.03
C VAL A 116 9.29 -2.10 2.13
N ILE A 117 9.49 -3.09 1.26
CA ILE A 117 10.69 -3.95 1.25
C ILE A 117 11.96 -3.12 0.95
N PRO A 118 12.10 -2.45 -0.22
CA PRO A 118 13.29 -1.66 -0.50
C PRO A 118 13.47 -0.49 0.47
N PHE A 119 12.38 0.14 0.96
CA PHE A 119 12.50 1.19 1.98
C PHE A 119 13.08 0.65 3.28
N SER A 120 12.64 -0.53 3.73
CA SER A 120 13.19 -1.20 4.91
C SER A 120 14.69 -1.49 4.72
N THR A 121 15.08 -2.06 3.57
CA THR A 121 16.50 -2.32 3.26
C THR A 121 17.35 -1.05 3.33
N MET A 122 16.86 0.07 2.77
CA MET A 122 17.59 1.35 2.78
C MET A 122 17.72 1.95 4.17
N LEU A 123 16.77 1.66 5.07
CA LEU A 123 16.79 2.13 6.47
C LEU A 123 17.47 1.13 7.42
N ASN A 124 18.17 0.12 6.90
CA ASN A 124 18.78 -0.97 7.68
C ASN A 124 17.76 -1.74 8.54
N GLY A 125 16.53 -1.87 8.06
CA GLY A 125 15.49 -2.67 8.68
C GLY A 125 15.66 -4.18 8.44
N ASP A 126 14.83 -4.97 9.11
CA ASP A 126 14.82 -6.42 8.93
C ASP A 126 14.10 -6.80 7.63
N ASN A 127 14.88 -7.18 6.63
CA ASN A 127 14.36 -7.62 5.33
C ASN A 127 13.47 -8.86 5.43
N ASN A 128 13.79 -9.82 6.32
CA ASN A 128 12.96 -11.02 6.48
C ASN A 128 11.61 -10.66 7.08
N PHE A 129 11.59 -9.75 8.07
CA PHE A 129 10.35 -9.22 8.63
C PHE A 129 9.54 -8.49 7.57
N SER A 130 10.13 -7.57 6.83
CA SER A 130 9.43 -6.76 5.82
C SER A 130 8.87 -7.61 4.68
N VAL A 131 9.66 -8.55 4.16
CA VAL A 131 9.21 -9.47 3.10
C VAL A 131 8.08 -10.34 3.63
N THR A 132 8.24 -10.98 4.79
CA THR A 132 7.20 -11.83 5.39
C THR A 132 5.92 -11.06 5.67
N GLY A 133 6.05 -9.86 6.24
CA GLY A 133 4.92 -8.97 6.55
C GLY A 133 4.16 -8.56 5.31
N VAL A 134 4.84 -8.02 4.29
CA VAL A 134 4.20 -7.61 3.03
C VAL A 134 3.54 -8.81 2.37
N PHE A 135 4.24 -9.93 2.20
CA PHE A 135 3.69 -11.11 1.53
C PHE A 135 2.51 -11.73 2.26
N GLY A 136 2.67 -12.01 3.55
CA GLY A 136 1.58 -12.66 4.27
C GLY A 136 0.39 -11.75 4.53
N LEU A 137 0.59 -10.42 4.60
CA LEU A 137 -0.54 -9.50 4.66
C LEU A 137 -1.38 -9.50 3.38
N HIS A 138 -0.83 -9.85 2.21
CA HIS A 138 -1.66 -10.03 1.00
C HIS A 138 -2.63 -11.20 1.15
N PHE A 139 -2.22 -12.29 1.81
CA PHE A 139 -3.13 -13.41 2.11
C PHE A 139 -4.14 -13.03 3.20
N ILE A 140 -3.71 -12.33 4.24
CA ILE A 140 -4.59 -11.86 5.32
C ILE A 140 -5.62 -10.86 4.79
N ALA A 141 -5.22 -9.99 3.85
CA ALA A 141 -6.11 -9.02 3.19
C ALA A 141 -7.27 -9.69 2.46
N MET A 142 -7.10 -10.91 1.90
CA MET A 142 -8.21 -11.63 1.27
C MET A 142 -9.40 -11.84 2.22
N VAL A 143 -9.15 -11.87 3.53
CA VAL A 143 -10.18 -12.00 4.57
C VAL A 143 -10.48 -10.63 5.22
N LEU A 144 -9.45 -9.85 5.57
CA LEU A 144 -9.66 -8.59 6.28
C LEU A 144 -10.26 -7.49 5.40
N THR A 145 -9.88 -7.39 4.12
CA THR A 145 -10.44 -6.39 3.21
C THR A 145 -11.98 -6.46 3.16
N PRO A 146 -12.61 -7.61 2.79
CA PRO A 146 -14.08 -7.66 2.74
C PRO A 146 -14.74 -7.45 4.10
N LEU A 147 -14.11 -7.88 5.20
CA LEU A 147 -14.62 -7.63 6.55
C LEU A 147 -14.62 -6.14 6.91
N ILE A 148 -13.52 -5.43 6.63
CA ILE A 148 -13.43 -3.99 6.87
C ILE A 148 -14.45 -3.24 6.02
N LEU A 149 -14.58 -3.59 4.73
CA LEU A 149 -15.57 -2.96 3.87
C LEU A 149 -16.99 -3.21 4.36
N LEU A 150 -17.33 -4.43 4.79
CA LEU A 150 -18.67 -4.76 5.33
C LEU A 150 -18.99 -4.01 6.63
N LEU A 151 -17.97 -3.70 7.45
CA LEU A 151 -18.17 -3.03 8.74
C LEU A 151 -18.24 -1.51 8.64
N PHE A 152 -17.61 -0.90 7.63
CA PHE A 152 -17.39 0.56 7.58
C PHE A 152 -17.96 1.26 6.35
N LEU A 153 -18.42 0.52 5.32
CA LEU A 153 -19.15 1.04 4.16
C LEU A 153 -20.58 0.48 4.14
#